data_AF-A0A8S3FZB0-F1
#
_entry.id   AF-A0A8S3FZB0-F1
#
_cell.length_a   1.000
_cell.length_b   1.000
_cell.length_c   1.000
_cell.angle_alpha   90.00
_cell.angle_beta   90.00
_cell.angle_gamma   90.00
#
_symmetry.space_group_name_H-M   'P 1'
#
loop_
_entity.id
_entity.type
_entity.pdbx_description
1 polymer ?
#
loop_
_entity_poly.entity_id
_entity_poly.type
_entity_poly.pdbx_seq_one_letter_code
_entity_poly.pdbx_strand_id
1 'polypeptide(L)'
;MREPHHWTDSSEDDNEDVDTNEFFDAHDTEFQQNQSPSAQTNTEAKLLHERLNANVSANETVTKKSPEDPYFIDEDLLIERDALLTDDEKEKRYQESKTSKDEGNDLFGRGEYDQALEKYSNALCLCPTKNTRDRAVIYANRAACLMKM
;
A
#
# COMPACT_ATOMS: atom_id res chain seq x y z
N MET A 1 28.37 29.90 58.34
CA MET A 1 28.81 30.33 56.99
C MET A 1 28.75 29.15 56.02
N ARG A 2 27.77 29.15 55.13
CA ARG A 2 27.75 28.54 53.78
C ARG A 2 26.65 29.28 53.02
N GLU A 3 26.98 29.78 51.83
CA GLU A 3 26.23 30.79 51.09
C GLU A 3 24.97 30.25 50.38
N PRO A 4 23.95 31.09 50.10
CA PRO A 4 22.76 30.70 49.35
C PRO A 4 22.99 30.74 47.82
N HIS A 5 22.55 29.68 47.13
CA HIS A 5 22.61 29.58 45.67
C HIS A 5 21.67 30.60 45.01
N HIS A 6 22.27 31.52 44.26
CA HIS A 6 21.63 32.51 43.40
C HIS A 6 21.12 31.81 42.13
N TRP A 7 19.80 31.83 41.92
CA TRP A 7 19.16 31.34 40.70
C TRP A 7 19.20 32.48 39.68
N THR A 8 20.08 32.38 38.68
CA THR A 8 20.15 33.37 37.60
C THR A 8 19.11 33.02 36.55
N ASP A 9 18.12 33.90 36.48
CA ASP A 9 17.19 34.09 35.37
C ASP A 9 17.98 34.53 34.12
N SER A 10 17.87 33.76 33.04
CA SER A 10 18.28 34.20 31.70
C SER A 10 17.27 33.64 30.70
N SER A 11 16.26 34.46 30.50
CA SER A 11 15.45 34.52 29.28
C SER A 11 16.33 34.89 28.09
N GLU A 12 16.54 33.96 27.18
CA GLU A 12 16.96 34.24 25.81
C GLU A 12 15.98 33.50 24.89
N ASP A 13 14.97 34.26 24.46
CA ASP A 13 14.17 34.01 23.28
C ASP A 13 15.09 34.12 22.06
N ASP A 14 15.42 33.00 21.41
CA ASP A 14 15.87 32.98 20.03
C ASP A 14 14.87 32.18 19.21
N ASN A 15 13.95 32.93 18.59
CA ASN A 15 13.16 32.48 17.45
C ASN A 15 14.10 32.32 16.26
N GLU A 16 14.42 31.08 15.89
CA GLU A 16 14.86 30.76 14.53
C GLU A 16 13.62 30.33 13.72
N ASP A 17 13.01 31.29 13.03
CA ASP A 17 12.20 31.03 11.85
C ASP A 17 13.11 30.62 10.67
N VAL A 18 12.52 29.90 9.69
CA VAL A 18 13.06 29.46 8.38
C VAL A 18 13.67 28.04 8.42
N ASP A 19 13.19 27.01 7.70
CA ASP A 19 12.63 27.00 6.36
C ASP A 19 11.65 25.84 6.12
N THR A 20 10.75 26.10 5.19
CA THR A 20 9.91 25.23 4.36
C THR A 20 10.42 23.79 4.21
N ASN A 21 9.61 22.77 4.50
CA ASN A 21 8.71 22.14 3.53
C ASN A 21 9.23 22.15 2.08
N GLU A 22 10.35 21.47 1.85
CA GLU A 22 10.72 20.83 0.59
C GLU A 22 11.84 19.81 0.87
N PHE A 23 11.94 18.76 0.04
CA PHE A 23 13.16 17.96 -0.14
C PHE A 23 13.34 16.64 0.63
N PHE A 24 12.58 15.61 0.22
CA PHE A 24 13.25 14.41 -0.30
C PHE A 24 12.45 13.83 -1.48
N ASP A 25 12.53 14.55 -2.59
CA ASP A 25 12.35 14.00 -3.92
C ASP A 25 13.56 13.09 -4.19
N ALA A 26 13.36 11.77 -4.08
CA ALA A 26 14.34 10.78 -4.52
C ALA A 26 14.00 10.35 -5.94
N HIS A 27 14.25 11.25 -6.89
CA HIS A 27 14.49 10.87 -8.27
C HIS A 27 15.88 10.23 -8.41
N ASP A 28 15.94 9.24 -9.31
CA ASP A 28 17.10 8.61 -9.93
C ASP A 28 17.76 7.39 -9.26
N THR A 29 17.47 6.23 -9.84
CA THR A 29 18.53 5.49 -10.56
C THR A 29 17.90 4.79 -11.77
N GLU A 30 18.17 5.34 -12.96
CA GLU A 30 18.06 4.62 -14.23
C GLU A 30 18.87 3.31 -14.16
N PHE A 31 18.24 2.17 -14.45
CA PHE A 31 18.98 0.97 -14.83
C PHE A 31 18.60 0.58 -16.25
N GLN A 32 19.59 0.67 -17.13
CA GLN A 32 19.49 0.52 -18.57
C GLN A 32 18.99 -0.86 -19.01
N GLN A 33 18.20 -0.83 -20.10
CA GLN A 33 17.80 -1.97 -20.91
C GLN A 33 19.00 -2.86 -21.25
N ASN A 34 18.86 -4.17 -21.02
CA ASN A 34 19.58 -5.17 -21.78
C ASN A 34 18.59 -6.22 -22.32
N GLN A 35 18.71 -6.43 -23.62
CA GLN A 35 17.80 -7.17 -24.48
C GLN A 35 17.80 -8.67 -24.20
N SER A 36 16.67 -9.28 -24.56
CA SER A 36 16.34 -10.71 -24.52
C SER A 36 17.39 -11.62 -25.16
N PRO A 37 17.37 -12.91 -24.78
CA PRO A 37 17.20 -13.90 -25.84
C PRO A 37 16.14 -14.97 -25.51
N SER A 38 15.25 -15.15 -26.49
CA SER A 38 14.73 -16.41 -27.02
C SER A 38 14.05 -17.45 -26.10
N ALA A 39 12.82 -17.73 -26.54
CA ALA A 39 12.27 -19.06 -26.78
C ALA A 39 11.78 -19.91 -25.59
N GLN A 40 10.44 -20.01 -25.56
CA GLN A 40 9.71 -21.27 -25.42
C GLN A 40 9.90 -22.04 -24.11
N THR A 41 9.22 -21.59 -23.07
CA THR A 41 8.46 -22.49 -22.19
C THR A 41 7.32 -21.72 -21.55
N ASN A 42 6.20 -22.41 -21.30
CA ASN A 42 5.11 -22.01 -20.42
C ASN A 42 3.90 -21.32 -21.04
N THR A 43 3.37 -21.89 -22.12
CA THR A 43 1.92 -21.80 -22.41
C THR A 43 1.10 -22.34 -21.23
N GLU A 44 1.64 -23.31 -20.49
CA GLU A 44 0.99 -23.90 -19.32
C GLU A 44 0.89 -22.95 -18.12
N ALA A 45 1.90 -22.11 -17.85
CA ALA A 45 1.83 -21.15 -16.74
C ALA A 45 0.83 -20.01 -17.02
N LYS A 46 0.72 -19.57 -18.28
CA LYS A 46 -0.30 -18.60 -18.69
C LYS A 46 -1.72 -19.16 -18.58
N LEU A 47 -1.92 -20.43 -18.97
CA LEU A 47 -3.21 -21.08 -18.88
C LEU A 47 -3.63 -21.40 -17.44
N LEU A 48 -2.67 -21.67 -16.54
CA LEU A 48 -2.93 -21.81 -15.09
C LEU A 48 -3.37 -20.49 -14.46
N HIS A 49 -2.72 -19.38 -14.84
CA HIS A 49 -3.11 -18.06 -14.35
C HIS A 49 -4.52 -17.67 -14.82
N GLU A 50 -4.87 -17.98 -16.07
CA GLU A 50 -6.21 -17.75 -16.62
C GLU A 50 -7.28 -18.67 -16.00
N ARG A 51 -6.94 -19.93 -15.71
CA ARG A 51 -7.84 -20.89 -15.03
C ARG A 51 -8.08 -20.53 -13.57
N LEU A 52 -7.11 -19.96 -12.88
CA LEU A 52 -7.31 -19.43 -11.52
C LEU A 52 -8.25 -18.21 -11.55
N ASN A 53 -8.13 -17.33 -12.55
CA ASN A 53 -9.08 -16.23 -12.75
C ASN A 53 -10.50 -16.72 -13.13
N ALA A 54 -10.63 -17.80 -13.90
CA ALA A 54 -11.92 -18.35 -14.32
C ALA A 54 -12.62 -19.18 -13.22
N ASN A 55 -11.86 -19.85 -12.33
CA ASN A 55 -12.42 -20.65 -11.23
C ASN A 55 -12.93 -19.80 -10.04
N VAL A 56 -12.65 -18.50 -10.00
CA VAL A 56 -13.32 -17.55 -9.09
C VAL A 56 -14.85 -17.59 -9.25
N SER A 57 -15.35 -18.06 -10.40
CA SER A 57 -16.80 -18.12 -10.68
C SER A 57 -17.54 -19.34 -10.10
N ALA A 58 -16.89 -20.39 -9.57
CA ALA A 58 -17.59 -21.69 -9.43
C ALA A 58 -17.29 -22.59 -8.21
N ASN A 59 -16.67 -22.15 -7.10
CA ASN A 59 -16.68 -22.97 -5.88
C ASN A 59 -16.95 -22.17 -4.59
N GLU A 60 -18.24 -22.00 -4.35
CA GLU A 60 -18.84 -21.67 -3.07
C GLU A 60 -18.47 -22.72 -2.00
N THR A 61 -17.52 -22.38 -1.12
CA THR A 61 -17.34 -23.07 0.18
C THR A 61 -17.15 -22.04 1.31
N VAL A 62 -18.29 -21.57 1.82
CA VAL A 62 -18.59 -21.30 3.24
C VAL A 62 -17.46 -20.70 4.09
N THR A 63 -17.26 -19.40 3.93
CA THR A 63 -17.04 -18.46 5.05
C THR A 63 -18.10 -17.38 4.90
N LYS A 64 -18.58 -16.82 6.02
CA LYS A 64 -19.78 -15.99 6.11
C LYS A 64 -19.75 -14.80 5.11
N LYS A 65 -20.31 -14.97 3.92
CA LYS A 65 -20.63 -13.86 3.02
C LYS A 65 -21.79 -13.10 3.63
N SER A 66 -21.49 -12.04 4.38
CA SER A 66 -22.39 -10.89 4.47
C SER A 66 -22.37 -10.23 3.10
N PRO A 67 -23.44 -10.30 2.28
CA PRO A 67 -23.39 -9.90 0.88
C PRO A 67 -23.30 -8.39 0.61
N GLU A 68 -23.08 -7.56 1.64
CA GLU A 68 -23.38 -6.12 1.59
C GLU A 68 -22.14 -5.22 1.40
N ASP A 69 -20.91 -5.73 1.54
CA ASP A 69 -19.70 -4.91 1.36
C ASP A 69 -18.98 -5.27 0.05
N PRO A 70 -19.14 -4.47 -1.03
CA PRO A 70 -18.43 -4.69 -2.30
C PRO A 70 -16.90 -4.56 -2.17
N TYR A 71 -16.41 -4.09 -1.02
CA TYR A 71 -14.99 -3.93 -0.70
C TYR A 71 -14.51 -4.90 0.38
N PHE A 72 -15.23 -6.01 0.59
CA PHE A 72 -14.78 -7.08 1.47
C PHE A 72 -13.45 -7.67 0.97
N ILE A 73 -12.47 -7.75 1.87
CA ILE A 73 -11.15 -8.30 1.58
C ILE A 73 -11.00 -9.61 2.36
N ASP A 74 -10.90 -10.72 1.63
CA ASP A 74 -10.67 -12.04 2.21
C ASP A 74 -9.17 -12.23 2.49
N GLU A 75 -8.77 -11.99 3.75
CA GLU A 75 -7.38 -12.07 4.18
C GLU A 75 -6.82 -13.50 4.06
N ASP A 76 -7.64 -14.53 4.29
CA ASP A 76 -7.19 -15.92 4.24
C ASP A 76 -6.79 -16.30 2.80
N LEU A 77 -7.56 -15.86 1.80
CA LEU A 77 -7.23 -16.04 0.39
C LEU A 77 -5.96 -15.27 -0.02
N LEU A 78 -5.76 -14.07 0.52
CA LEU A 78 -4.53 -13.29 0.26
C LEU A 78 -3.29 -13.97 0.83
N ILE A 79 -3.38 -14.54 2.04
CA ILE A 79 -2.29 -15.27 2.68
C ILE A 79 -1.92 -16.52 1.85
N GLU A 80 -2.91 -17.30 1.41
CA GLU A 80 -2.68 -18.49 0.58
C GLU A 80 -2.01 -18.12 -0.75
N ARG A 81 -2.51 -17.08 -1.42
CA ARG A 81 -1.91 -16.55 -2.65
C ARG A 81 -0.45 -16.16 -2.42
N ASP A 82 -0.18 -15.37 -1.38
CA ASP A 82 1.18 -14.91 -1.07
C ASP A 82 2.10 -16.08 -0.72
N ALA A 83 1.59 -17.16 -0.12
CA ALA A 83 2.38 -18.36 0.14
C ALA A 83 2.82 -19.08 -1.15
N LEU A 84 2.02 -19.01 -2.22
CA LEU A 84 2.30 -19.64 -3.51
C LEU A 84 3.21 -18.81 -4.43
N LEU A 85 3.36 -17.52 -4.15
CA LEU A 85 4.13 -16.59 -4.97
C LEU A 85 5.61 -16.59 -4.61
N THR A 86 6.45 -16.40 -5.62
CA THR A 86 7.88 -16.13 -5.44
C THR A 86 8.10 -14.73 -4.87
N ASP A 87 9.27 -14.48 -4.30
CA ASP A 87 9.56 -13.18 -3.70
C ASP A 87 9.63 -12.07 -4.76
N ASP A 88 10.11 -12.37 -5.98
CA ASP A 88 10.09 -11.43 -7.11
C ASP A 88 8.66 -11.05 -7.53
N GLU A 89 7.74 -12.01 -7.57
CA GLU A 89 6.33 -11.74 -7.91
C GLU A 89 5.60 -10.97 -6.80
N LYS A 90 5.94 -11.23 -5.53
CA LYS A 90 5.42 -10.45 -4.40
C LYS A 90 5.91 -9.02 -4.47
N GLU A 91 7.20 -8.82 -4.77
CA GLU A 91 7.78 -7.49 -4.91
C GLU A 91 7.09 -6.72 -6.04
N LYS A 92 6.89 -7.36 -7.20
CA LYS A 92 6.14 -6.75 -8.30
C LYS A 92 4.74 -6.29 -7.87
N ARG A 93 3.98 -7.15 -7.18
CA ARG A 93 2.64 -6.79 -6.68
C ARG A 93 2.69 -5.71 -5.60
N TYR A 94 3.72 -5.71 -4.76
CA TYR A 94 3.93 -4.67 -3.78
C TYR A 94 4.16 -3.30 -4.43
N GLN A 95 4.90 -3.25 -5.54
CA GLN A 95 5.05 -2.02 -6.32
C GLN A 95 3.71 -1.58 -6.94
N GLU A 96 2.93 -2.50 -7.52
CA GLU A 96 1.59 -2.20 -8.05
C GLU A 96 0.62 -1.71 -6.94
N SER A 97 0.75 -2.26 -5.73
CA SER A 97 0.01 -1.81 -4.54
C SER A 97 0.35 -0.38 -4.16
N LYS A 98 1.63 0.01 -4.20
CA LYS A 98 2.07 1.38 -3.93
C LYS A 98 1.46 2.37 -4.93
N THR A 99 1.54 2.05 -6.22
CA THR A 99 0.93 2.88 -7.26
C THR A 99 -0.57 3.04 -7.03
N SER A 100 -1.28 1.96 -6.72
CA SER A 100 -2.72 2.00 -6.42
C SER A 100 -3.04 2.85 -5.18
N LYS A 101 -2.20 2.78 -4.15
CA LYS A 101 -2.34 3.60 -2.94
C LYS A 101 -2.08 5.08 -3.25
N ASP A 102 -1.07 5.39 -4.05
CA ASP A 102 -0.74 6.78 -4.43
C ASP A 102 -1.86 7.38 -5.31
N GLU A 103 -2.43 6.63 -6.25
CA GLU A 103 -3.64 7.03 -7.00
C GLU A 103 -4.83 7.30 -6.07
N GLY A 104 -4.99 6.49 -5.02
CA GLY A 104 -6.00 6.70 -3.98
C GLY A 104 -5.78 8.00 -3.21
N ASN A 105 -4.52 8.35 -2.91
CA ASN A 105 -4.17 9.61 -2.24
C ASN A 105 -4.52 10.82 -3.14
N ASP A 106 -4.22 10.74 -4.44
CA ASP A 106 -4.54 11.80 -5.40
C ASP A 106 -6.06 12.01 -5.54
N LEU A 107 -6.84 10.93 -5.56
CA LEU A 107 -8.31 11.00 -5.59
C LEU A 107 -8.87 11.56 -4.27
N PHE A 108 -8.30 11.15 -3.13
CA PHE A 108 -8.69 11.69 -1.83
C PHE A 108 -8.44 13.19 -1.73
N GLY A 109 -7.29 13.67 -2.22
CA GLY A 109 -6.97 15.09 -2.29
C GLY A 109 -7.92 15.91 -3.19
N ARG A 110 -8.49 15.27 -4.22
CA ARG A 110 -9.52 15.87 -5.10
C ARG A 110 -10.93 15.82 -4.52
N GLY A 111 -11.13 15.15 -3.38
CA GLY A 111 -12.45 14.95 -2.78
C GLY A 111 -13.28 13.84 -3.44
N GLU A 112 -12.67 13.03 -4.32
CA GLU A 112 -13.31 11.90 -4.98
C GLU A 112 -13.20 10.64 -4.10
N TYR A 113 -13.89 10.65 -2.95
CA TYR A 113 -13.72 9.63 -1.91
C TYR A 113 -14.17 8.23 -2.35
N ASP A 114 -15.20 8.11 -3.20
CA ASP A 114 -15.70 6.82 -3.70
C ASP A 114 -14.63 6.10 -4.52
N GLN A 115 -14.03 6.80 -5.48
CA GLN A 115 -12.97 6.25 -6.32
C GLN A 115 -11.69 6.01 -5.51
N ALA A 116 -11.36 6.89 -4.56
CA ALA A 116 -10.23 6.68 -3.66
C ALA A 116 -10.39 5.39 -2.85
N LEU A 117 -11.62 5.10 -2.39
CA LEU A 117 -11.94 3.88 -1.65
C LEU A 117 -11.76 2.62 -2.49
N GLU A 118 -12.18 2.64 -3.76
CA GLU A 118 -11.90 1.57 -4.72
C GLU A 118 -10.39 1.33 -4.89
N LYS A 119 -9.61 2.41 -5.05
CA LYS A 119 -8.16 2.34 -5.22
C LYS A 119 -7.44 1.80 -3.99
N TYR A 120 -7.83 2.23 -2.78
CA TYR A 120 -7.27 1.66 -1.55
C TYR A 120 -7.63 0.19 -1.36
N SER A 121 -8.83 -0.22 -1.76
CA SER A 121 -9.24 -1.63 -1.70
C SER A 121 -8.40 -2.49 -2.66
N ASN A 122 -8.17 -2.00 -3.89
CA ASN A 122 -7.27 -2.65 -4.85
C ASN A 122 -5.83 -2.71 -4.33
N ALA A 123 -5.35 -1.62 -3.70
CA ALA A 123 -4.02 -1.58 -3.09
C ALA A 123 -3.87 -2.66 -1.99
N LEU A 124 -4.89 -2.88 -1.15
CA LEU A 124 -4.90 -3.94 -0.14
C LEU A 124 -4.95 -5.34 -0.75
N CYS A 125 -5.65 -5.52 -1.87
CA CYS A 125 -5.62 -6.78 -2.60
C CYS A 125 -4.22 -7.08 -3.14
N LEU A 126 -3.48 -6.08 -3.63
CA LEU A 126 -2.14 -6.26 -4.19
C LEU A 126 -1.04 -6.34 -3.13
N CYS A 127 -1.21 -5.65 -2.00
CA CYS A 127 -0.21 -5.57 -0.95
C CYS A 127 0.03 -6.96 -0.31
N PRO A 128 1.27 -7.45 -0.26
CA PRO A 128 1.55 -8.70 0.45
C PRO A 128 1.13 -8.61 1.91
N THR A 129 0.52 -9.66 2.41
CA THR A 129 0.00 -9.82 3.79
C THR A 129 1.09 -9.65 4.85
N LYS A 130 2.35 -9.93 4.51
CA LYS A 130 3.51 -9.72 5.38
C LYS A 130 3.85 -8.23 5.60
N ASN A 131 3.45 -7.33 4.70
CA ASN A 131 3.73 -5.89 4.77
C ASN A 131 2.70 -5.18 5.66
N THR A 132 2.64 -5.57 6.93
CA THR A 132 1.61 -5.12 7.89
C THR A 132 1.59 -3.61 8.08
N ARG A 133 2.75 -2.94 8.03
CA ARG A 133 2.84 -1.47 8.16
C ARG A 133 2.13 -0.76 7.01
N ASP A 134 2.43 -1.14 5.76
CA ASP A 134 1.82 -0.52 4.59
C ASP A 134 0.32 -0.82 4.52
N ARG A 135 -0.08 -2.07 4.83
CA ARG A 135 -1.50 -2.45 4.92
C ARG A 135 -2.24 -1.59 5.95
N ALA A 136 -1.66 -1.37 7.13
CA ALA A 136 -2.28 -0.54 8.17
C ALA A 136 -2.52 0.90 7.69
N VAL A 137 -1.56 1.49 6.96
CA VAL A 137 -1.73 2.82 6.36
C VAL A 137 -2.86 2.82 5.34
N ILE A 138 -2.92 1.81 4.45
CA ILE A 138 -3.97 1.74 3.44
C ILE A 138 -5.36 1.57 4.09
N TYR A 139 -5.48 0.73 5.13
CA TYR A 139 -6.73 0.60 5.89
C TYR A 139 -7.15 1.92 6.55
N ALA A 140 -6.20 2.66 7.14
CA ALA A 140 -6.47 3.96 7.75
C ALA A 140 -6.96 4.97 6.70
N ASN A 141 -6.32 5.03 5.53
CA ASN A 141 -6.74 5.91 4.44
C ASN A 141 -8.12 5.51 3.88
N ARG A 142 -8.39 4.21 3.76
CA ARG A 142 -9.72 3.69 3.38
C ARG A 142 -10.80 4.10 4.40
N ALA A 143 -10.50 4.01 5.70
CA ALA A 143 -11.40 4.48 6.74
C ALA A 143 -11.61 6.00 6.68
N ALA A 144 -10.57 6.77 6.38
CA ALA A 144 -10.69 8.21 6.18
C ALA A 144 -11.62 8.56 4.99
N CYS A 145 -11.59 7.80 3.89
CA CYS A 145 -12.58 7.95 2.81
C CYS A 145 -14.00 7.76 3.32
N LEU A 146 -14.26 6.66 4.03
CA LEU A 146 -15.59 6.36 4.60
C LEU A 146 -16.07 7.43 5.59
N MET A 147 -15.16 8.08 6.31
CA MET A 147 -15.49 9.18 7.22
C MET A 147 -15.73 10.51 6.50
N LYS A 148 -15.28 10.66 5.26
CA LYS A 148 -15.37 11.90 4.46
C LYS A 148 -16.52 11.90 3.45
N MET A 149 -17.03 10.72 3.09
CA MET A 149 -18.29 10.54 2.37
C MET A 149 -19.49 11.03 3.20
#